data_AF-A0AAV1C0K5-F1
#
_entry.id   AF-A0AAV1C0K5-F1
#
_cell.length_a   1.000
_cell.length_b   1.000
_cell.length_c   1.000
_cell.angle_alpha   90.00
_cell.angle_beta   90.00
_cell.angle_gamma   90.00
#
_symmetry.space_group_name_H-M   'P 1'
#
loop_
_entity.id
_entity.type
_entity.pdbx_description
1 polymer ?
#
loop_
_entity_poly.entity_id
_entity_poly.type
_entity_poly.pdbx_seq_one_letter_code
_entity_poly.pdbx_strand_id
1 'polypeptide(L)'
;MRNSLSPGFFMSLTARYTVRSFGIRRNEKIACYVTVRGDKAMQLLESGLKVKEYELLRRNFSDTGCFGFGIQEHIDLGIKYDPSTGIYGMDFYVVLERAGYRVARRRRCKSRVGIQHRVTKEDAMKWFQVKYEGVILNKAQNLPTA
;
A
#
# COMPACT_ATOMS: atom_id res chain seq x y z
N MET A 1 -7.43 19.43 -16.38
CA MET A 1 -6.02 19.00 -16.41
C MET A 1 -5.21 19.86 -15.45
N ARG A 2 -4.86 19.35 -14.27
CA ARG A 2 -3.85 19.95 -13.37
C ARG A 2 -2.80 18.87 -13.14
N ASN A 3 -1.84 18.85 -14.05
CA ASN A 3 -0.61 18.09 -13.96
C ASN A 3 0.38 18.87 -13.08
N SER A 4 1.29 18.10 -12.46
CA SER A 4 2.31 18.48 -11.48
C SER A 4 1.82 18.56 -10.03
N LEU A 5 2.47 17.70 -9.22
CA LEU A 5 2.24 17.47 -7.81
C LEU A 5 2.60 18.75 -7.03
N SER A 6 1.60 19.42 -6.45
CA SER A 6 1.81 20.58 -5.60
C SER A 6 2.47 20.19 -4.26
N PRO A 7 3.21 21.09 -3.59
CA PRO A 7 3.99 20.79 -2.38
C PRO A 7 3.17 20.48 -1.11
N GLY A 8 1.87 20.23 -1.23
CA GLY A 8 0.95 19.90 -0.13
C GLY A 8 0.40 18.47 -0.17
N PHE A 9 0.86 17.63 -1.11
CA PHE A 9 0.27 16.30 -1.31
C PHE A 9 0.94 15.18 -0.50
N PHE A 10 2.24 15.31 -0.22
CA PHE A 10 3.04 14.31 0.52
C PHE A 10 3.19 14.70 1.98
N MET A 11 2.89 13.76 2.88
CA MET A 11 3.10 13.93 4.32
C MET A 11 4.48 13.37 4.71
N SER A 12 5.30 14.20 5.36
CA SER A 12 6.58 13.76 5.95
C SER A 12 6.34 13.10 7.31
N LEU A 13 6.83 11.89 7.49
CA LEU A 13 6.87 11.16 8.76
C LEU A 13 8.12 11.53 9.56
N THR A 14 7.91 11.85 10.83
CA THR A 14 8.98 12.13 11.78
C THR A 14 9.28 10.92 12.66
N ALA A 15 10.56 10.75 12.98
CA ALA A 15 11.06 9.71 13.87
C ALA A 15 10.45 9.84 15.27
N ARG A 16 9.88 8.77 15.82
CA ARG A 16 9.43 8.75 17.22
C ARG A 16 10.55 8.39 18.19
N TYR A 17 11.54 7.62 17.75
CA TYR A 17 12.64 7.10 18.55
C TYR A 17 13.99 7.46 17.94
N THR A 18 15.02 7.51 18.77
CA THR A 18 16.42 7.62 18.32
C THR A 18 16.99 6.20 18.25
N VAL A 19 17.50 5.81 17.09
CA VAL A 19 18.12 4.50 16.89
C VAL A 19 19.49 4.72 16.25
N ARG A 20 20.55 4.61 17.06
CA ARG A 20 21.90 4.97 16.63
C ARG A 20 22.44 4.08 15.51
N SER A 21 22.08 2.79 15.50
CA SER A 21 22.50 1.86 14.45
C SER A 21 21.98 2.23 13.05
N PHE A 22 20.80 2.86 12.97
CA PHE A 22 20.23 3.36 11.72
C PHE A 22 20.56 4.85 11.46
N GLY A 23 21.34 5.49 12.34
CA GLY A 23 21.66 6.92 12.23
C GLY A 23 20.48 7.87 12.51
N ILE A 24 19.35 7.36 13.00
CA ILE A 24 18.09 8.12 13.13
C ILE A 24 18.01 8.86 14.46
N ARG A 25 17.69 10.17 14.44
CA ARG A 25 17.40 10.97 15.63
C ARG A 25 15.91 11.20 15.81
N ARG A 26 15.45 11.38 17.05
CA ARG A 26 14.04 11.69 17.35
C ARG A 26 13.61 13.00 16.69
N ASN A 27 12.40 13.03 16.16
CA ASN A 27 11.77 14.13 15.41
C ASN A 27 12.42 14.46 14.05
N GLU A 28 13.41 13.70 13.60
CA GLU A 28 13.97 13.82 12.25
C GLU A 28 12.97 13.33 11.20
N LYS A 29 12.95 13.93 10.01
CA LYS A 29 12.10 13.49 8.91
C LYS A 29 12.76 12.30 8.22
N ILE A 30 12.12 11.14 8.25
CA ILE A 30 12.72 9.89 7.72
C ILE A 30 12.03 9.42 6.44
N ALA A 31 10.70 9.60 6.35
CA ALA A 31 9.92 9.04 5.26
C ALA A 31 8.87 10.03 4.77
N CYS A 32 8.41 9.82 3.54
CA CYS A 32 7.29 10.54 2.95
C CYS A 32 6.23 9.52 2.53
N TYR A 33 4.96 9.85 2.71
CA TYR A 33 3.86 9.00 2.25
C TYR A 33 2.71 9.83 1.70
N VAL A 34 1.90 9.19 0.86
CA VAL A 34 0.68 9.76 0.29
C VAL A 34 -0.45 8.78 0.43
N THR A 35 -1.63 9.30 0.73
CA THR A 35 -2.87 8.54 0.63
C THR A 35 -3.64 9.02 -0.59
N VAL A 36 -3.70 8.19 -1.64
CA VAL A 36 -4.52 8.45 -2.82
C VAL A 36 -5.87 7.74 -2.67
N ARG A 37 -6.95 8.35 -3.16
CA ARG A 37 -8.30 7.77 -3.16
C ARG A 37 -9.00 8.01 -4.50
N GLY A 38 -10.01 7.20 -4.79
CA GLY A 38 -10.81 7.29 -6.02
C GLY A 38 -10.05 6.78 -7.26
N ASP A 39 -10.40 7.32 -8.42
CA ASP A 39 -9.92 6.81 -9.72
C ASP A 39 -8.39 6.88 -9.86
N LYS A 40 -7.77 7.91 -9.28
CA LYS A 40 -6.31 8.06 -9.25
C LYS A 40 -5.62 6.90 -8.52
N ALA A 41 -6.25 6.38 -7.45
CA ALA A 41 -5.69 5.25 -6.72
C ALA A 41 -5.77 3.97 -7.54
N MET A 42 -6.86 3.78 -8.29
CA MET A 42 -7.04 2.63 -9.18
C MET A 42 -6.00 2.62 -10.30
N GLN A 43 -5.74 3.78 -10.92
CA GLN A 43 -4.71 3.93 -11.96
C GLN A 43 -3.30 3.62 -11.44
N LEU A 44 -2.94 4.17 -10.28
CA LEU A 44 -1.62 3.91 -9.67
C LEU A 44 -1.45 2.45 -9.26
N LEU A 45 -2.52 1.83 -8.73
CA LEU A 45 -2.52 0.42 -8.38
C LEU A 45 -2.33 -0.45 -9.61
N GLU A 46 -3.02 -0.16 -10.71
CA GLU A 46 -2.90 -0.88 -11.97
C GLU A 46 -1.47 -0.80 -12.54
N SER A 47 -0.88 0.41 -12.59
CA SER A 47 0.52 0.58 -12.99
C SER A 47 1.47 -0.21 -12.10
N GLY A 48 1.26 -0.20 -10.78
CA GLY A 48 2.11 -0.94 -9.84
C GLY A 48 1.97 -2.46 -9.95
N LEU A 49 0.76 -2.96 -10.18
CA LEU A 49 0.51 -4.39 -10.38
C LEU A 49 1.08 -4.89 -11.70
N LYS A 50 1.08 -4.06 -12.74
CA LYS A 50 1.72 -4.39 -14.03
C LYS A 50 3.21 -4.66 -13.88
N VAL A 51 3.92 -3.89 -13.05
CA VAL A 51 5.34 -4.12 -12.72
C VAL A 51 5.56 -5.45 -12.00
N LYS A 52 4.55 -5.92 -11.25
CA LYS A 52 4.55 -7.23 -10.58
C LYS A 52 3.89 -8.33 -11.39
N GLU A 53 3.64 -8.10 -12.68
CA GLU A 53 3.00 -9.07 -13.59
C GLU A 53 1.66 -9.60 -13.06
N TYR A 54 0.96 -8.78 -12.25
CA TYR A 54 -0.26 -9.16 -11.55
C TYR A 54 -0.13 -10.38 -10.62
N GLU A 55 1.10 -10.71 -10.19
CA GLU A 55 1.37 -11.80 -9.27
C GLU A 55 1.60 -11.28 -7.84
N LEU A 56 0.87 -11.85 -6.88
CA LEU A 56 1.07 -11.56 -5.47
C LEU A 56 1.15 -12.85 -4.65
N LEU A 57 1.94 -12.85 -3.58
CA LEU A 57 2.00 -14.00 -2.68
C LEU A 57 0.84 -13.94 -1.69
N ARG A 58 0.35 -15.11 -1.24
CA ARG A 58 -0.68 -15.20 -0.20
C ARG A 58 -0.32 -14.46 1.11
N ARG A 59 0.96 -14.32 1.43
CA ARG A 59 1.46 -13.57 2.60
C ARG A 59 1.29 -12.06 2.50
N ASN A 60 1.13 -11.52 1.29
CA ASN A 60 0.92 -10.08 1.08
C ASN A 60 -0.48 -9.62 1.54
N PHE A 61 -1.42 -10.56 1.71
CA PHE A 61 -2.78 -10.29 2.16
C PHE A 61 -2.88 -10.43 3.68
N SER A 62 -3.39 -9.39 4.34
CA SER A 62 -3.66 -9.35 5.77
C SER A 62 -4.99 -10.00 6.13
N ASP A 63 -5.14 -10.40 7.39
CA ASP A 63 -6.39 -10.94 7.91
C ASP A 63 -7.54 -9.92 7.91
N THR A 64 -7.19 -8.64 7.91
CA THR A 64 -8.12 -7.51 7.83
C THR A 64 -8.55 -7.16 6.40
N GLY A 65 -8.19 -7.97 5.41
CA GLY A 65 -8.58 -7.77 4.02
C GLY A 65 -7.84 -6.62 3.30
N CYS A 66 -6.70 -6.20 3.85
CA CYS A 66 -5.78 -5.28 3.17
C CYS A 66 -4.68 -6.08 2.48
N PHE A 67 -4.00 -5.48 1.52
CA PHE A 67 -2.82 -6.10 0.93
C PHE A 67 -1.81 -5.04 0.51
N GLY A 68 -0.55 -5.43 0.37
CA GLY A 68 0.49 -4.52 -0.07
C GLY A 68 1.63 -5.22 -0.78
N PHE A 69 2.36 -4.48 -1.59
CA PHE A 69 3.51 -4.95 -2.33
C PHE A 69 4.51 -3.82 -2.51
N GLY A 70 5.80 -4.18 -2.55
CA GLY A 70 6.89 -3.24 -2.76
C GLY A 70 7.43 -3.30 -4.18
N ILE A 71 7.75 -2.13 -4.74
CA ILE A 71 8.49 -1.97 -5.99
C ILE A 71 9.89 -1.47 -5.63
N GLN A 72 10.92 -2.10 -6.18
CA GLN A 72 12.31 -1.75 -5.87
C GLN A 72 12.75 -0.50 -6.62
N GLU A 73 12.24 -0.29 -7.82
CA GLU A 73 12.63 0.83 -8.67
C GLU A 73 11.40 1.58 -9.19
N HIS A 74 11.30 2.86 -8.88
CA HIS A 74 10.20 3.69 -9.36
C HIS A 74 10.20 3.91 -10.89
N ILE A 75 11.30 3.61 -11.59
CA ILE A 75 11.39 3.76 -13.05
C ILE A 75 10.46 2.78 -13.78
N ASP A 76 10.21 1.61 -13.19
CA ASP A 76 9.31 0.59 -13.76
C ASP A 76 7.85 1.07 -13.81
N LEU A 77 7.49 2.07 -12.99
CA LEU A 77 6.17 2.70 -13.01
C LEU A 77 5.99 3.68 -14.19
N GLY A 78 7.01 3.88 -15.04
CA GLY A 78 6.96 4.80 -16.17
C GLY A 78 7.24 6.26 -15.81
N ILE A 79 7.80 6.51 -14.62
CA ILE A 79 8.25 7.84 -14.21
C ILE A 79 9.58 8.13 -14.91
N LYS A 80 9.69 9.33 -15.52
CA LYS A 80 10.95 9.75 -16.15
C LYS A 80 12.07 9.80 -15.11
N TYR A 81 13.21 9.23 -15.47
CA TYR A 81 14.41 9.28 -14.66
C TYR A 81 14.90 10.72 -14.50
N ASP A 82 15.13 11.13 -13.24
CA ASP A 82 15.78 12.38 -12.87
C ASP A 82 17.05 12.06 -12.06
N PRO A 83 18.26 12.37 -12.59
CA PRO A 83 19.53 12.13 -11.91
C PRO A 83 19.64 12.79 -10.53
N SER A 84 18.90 13.86 -10.28
CA SER A 84 18.94 14.57 -9.00
C SER A 84 18.23 13.81 -7.86
N THR A 85 17.21 13.02 -8.20
CA THR A 85 16.42 12.26 -7.22
C THR A 85 16.98 10.85 -7.03
N GLY A 86 17.55 10.27 -8.09
CA GLY A 86 18.07 8.90 -8.08
C GLY A 86 16.96 7.84 -8.07
N ILE A 87 17.37 6.56 -8.04
CA ILE A 87 16.45 5.42 -8.02
C ILE A 87 16.03 5.11 -6.58
N TYR A 88 14.75 5.26 -6.31
CA TYR A 88 14.14 4.84 -5.06
C TYR A 88 13.09 3.74 -5.28
N GLY A 89 12.96 2.89 -4.27
CA GLY A 89 11.86 1.95 -4.13
C GLY A 89 10.69 2.56 -3.37
N MET A 90 9.52 1.94 -3.50
CA MET A 90 8.31 2.36 -2.80
C MET A 90 7.41 1.18 -2.46
N ASP A 91 6.67 1.33 -1.38
CA ASP A 91 5.68 0.35 -0.94
C ASP A 91 4.26 0.84 -1.23
N PHE A 92 3.47 -0.03 -1.85
CA PHE A 92 2.04 0.15 -2.02
C PHE A 92 1.32 -0.61 -0.92
N TYR A 93 0.42 0.09 -0.22
CA TYR A 93 -0.48 -0.53 0.75
C TYR A 93 -1.93 -0.16 0.41
N VAL A 94 -2.71 -1.17 0.04
CA VAL A 94 -4.08 -1.07 -0.42
C VAL A 94 -5.03 -1.50 0.68
N VAL A 95 -5.95 -0.61 1.01
CA VAL A 95 -6.98 -0.83 2.02
C VAL A 95 -8.32 -1.04 1.31
N LEU A 96 -8.82 -2.27 1.35
CA LEU A 96 -10.15 -2.60 0.82
C LEU A 96 -11.20 -2.43 1.91
N GLU A 97 -12.29 -1.74 1.56
CA GLU A 97 -13.38 -1.47 2.48
C GLU A 97 -14.72 -1.55 1.76
N ARG A 98 -15.73 -2.10 2.44
CA ARG A 98 -17.11 -2.07 1.94
C ARG A 98 -17.75 -0.71 2.22
N ALA A 99 -18.73 -0.34 1.39
CA ALA A 99 -19.54 0.83 1.64
C ALA A 99 -20.30 0.66 2.97
N GLY A 100 -20.04 1.54 3.93
CA GLY A 100 -20.61 1.45 5.28
C GLY A 100 -19.59 1.68 6.41
N TYR A 101 -18.30 1.51 6.15
CA TYR A 101 -17.25 1.67 7.17
C TYR A 101 -17.15 3.09 7.79
N ARG A 102 -17.80 4.09 7.20
CA ARG A 102 -17.88 5.47 7.75
C ARG A 102 -18.42 5.50 9.18
N VAL A 103 -19.28 4.55 9.58
CA VAL A 103 -19.82 4.50 10.96
C VAL A 103 -18.73 4.39 12.05
N ALA A 104 -17.59 3.77 11.75
CA ALA A 104 -16.47 3.68 12.69
C ALA A 104 -15.54 4.90 12.68
N ARG A 105 -15.64 5.78 11.67
CA ARG A 105 -14.77 6.96 11.51
C ARG A 105 -15.46 8.28 11.81
N ARG A 106 -16.79 8.34 11.68
CA ARG A 106 -17.56 9.56 11.94
C ARG A 106 -17.45 9.98 13.42
N ARG A 107 -17.45 11.30 13.65
CA ARG A 107 -17.40 11.88 15.01
C ARG A 107 -18.71 11.65 15.78
N ARG A 108 -19.86 11.89 15.13
CA ARG A 108 -21.19 11.73 15.74
C ARG A 108 -21.63 10.27 15.69
N CYS A 109 -22.16 9.74 16.81
CA CYS A 109 -22.73 8.40 16.91
C CYS A 109 -21.81 7.31 16.33
N LYS A 110 -20.54 7.30 16.76
CA LYS A 110 -19.55 6.31 16.33
C LYS A 110 -19.96 4.92 16.83
N SER A 111 -19.94 3.92 15.94
CA SER A 111 -20.24 2.53 16.28
C SER A 111 -19.22 1.59 15.60
N ARG A 112 -19.13 0.35 16.10
CA ARG A 112 -18.24 -0.67 15.53
C ARG A 112 -18.84 -1.24 14.25
N VAL A 113 -18.00 -1.52 13.26
CA VAL A 113 -18.40 -2.29 12.07
C VAL A 113 -18.64 -3.75 12.48
N GLY A 114 -19.82 -4.27 12.16
CA GLY A 114 -20.21 -5.65 12.42
C GLY A 114 -19.32 -6.66 11.69
N ILE A 115 -19.14 -7.84 12.27
CA ILE A 115 -18.18 -8.85 11.80
C ILE A 115 -18.46 -9.26 10.35
N GLN A 116 -19.73 -9.50 10.01
CA GLN A 116 -20.15 -9.89 8.65
C GLN A 116 -19.90 -8.81 7.58
N HIS A 117 -19.82 -7.54 7.99
CA HIS A 117 -19.53 -6.44 7.08
C HIS A 117 -18.04 -6.20 6.92
N ARG A 118 -17.20 -6.82 7.75
CA ARG A 118 -15.74 -6.68 7.62
C ARG A 118 -15.25 -7.46 6.41
N VAL A 119 -14.23 -6.92 5.75
CA VAL A 119 -13.49 -7.61 4.71
C VAL A 119 -12.53 -8.59 5.37
N THR A 120 -12.53 -9.84 4.90
CA THR A 120 -11.58 -10.87 5.33
C THR A 120 -10.43 -10.99 4.33
N LYS A 121 -9.41 -11.77 4.69
CA LYS A 121 -8.32 -12.11 3.77
C LYS A 121 -8.82 -12.76 2.48
N GLU A 122 -9.76 -13.69 2.61
CA GLU A 122 -10.36 -14.44 1.50
C GLU A 122 -11.11 -13.51 0.55
N ASP A 123 -11.85 -12.55 1.09
CA ASP A 123 -12.55 -11.55 0.30
C ASP A 123 -11.57 -10.69 -0.51
N ALA A 124 -10.45 -10.27 0.10
CA ALA A 124 -9.44 -9.47 -0.58
C ALA A 124 -8.74 -10.25 -1.70
N MET A 125 -8.43 -11.51 -1.47
CA MET A 125 -7.85 -12.40 -2.50
C MET A 125 -8.81 -12.61 -3.67
N LYS A 126 -10.09 -12.88 -3.39
CA LYS A 126 -11.12 -13.01 -4.42
C LYS A 126 -11.31 -11.71 -5.20
N TRP A 127 -11.33 -10.57 -4.50
CA TRP A 127 -11.45 -9.27 -5.15
C TRP A 127 -10.28 -9.00 -6.11
N PHE A 128 -9.06 -9.34 -5.70
CA PHE A 128 -7.86 -9.19 -6.54
C PHE A 128 -7.94 -10.05 -7.81
N GLN A 129 -8.33 -11.32 -7.67
CA GLN A 129 -8.53 -12.25 -8.79
C GLN A 129 -9.63 -11.78 -9.75
N VAL A 130 -10.77 -11.32 -9.23
CA VAL A 130 -11.90 -10.89 -10.08
C VAL A 130 -11.64 -9.55 -10.77
N LYS A 131 -11.00 -8.61 -10.07
CA LYS A 131 -10.85 -7.23 -10.57
C LYS A 131 -9.67 -7.07 -11.52
N TYR A 132 -8.58 -7.77 -11.26
CA TYR A 132 -7.31 -7.62 -11.97
C TYR A 132 -6.80 -8.92 -12.60
N GLU A 133 -7.60 -10.00 -12.54
CA GLU A 133 -7.21 -11.34 -13.06
C GLU A 133 -5.88 -11.83 -12.49
N GLY A 134 -5.53 -11.35 -11.29
CA GLY A 134 -4.21 -11.55 -10.71
C GLY A 134 -4.00 -12.95 -10.15
N VAL A 135 -2.76 -13.43 -10.26
CA VAL A 135 -2.36 -14.77 -9.81
C VAL A 135 -1.88 -14.68 -8.36
N ILE A 136 -2.45 -15.54 -7.50
CA ILE A 136 -2.06 -15.62 -6.09
C ILE A 136 -1.19 -16.84 -5.87
N LEU A 137 0.10 -16.60 -5.65
CA LEU A 137 1.09 -17.64 -5.45
C LEU A 137 1.11 -18.08 -3.98
N ASN A 138 1.03 -19.40 -3.78
CA ASN A 138 1.14 -20.02 -2.47
C ASN A 138 2.54 -20.59 -2.30
N LYS A 139 3.55 -19.70 -2.20
CA LYS A 139 4.93 -20.16 -1.99
C LYS A 139 5.05 -20.67 -0.55
N ALA A 140 4.91 -21.98 -0.37
CA ALA A 140 5.32 -22.67 0.84
C ALA A 140 6.79 -22.32 1.08
N GLN A 141 7.10 -21.68 2.21
CA GLN A 141 8.50 -21.52 2.60
C GLN A 141 8.99 -22.90 3.04
N ASN A 142 9.57 -23.65 2.10
CA ASN A 142 10.55 -24.66 2.45
C ASN A 142 11.80 -23.90 2.89
N LEU A 143 11.80 -23.42 4.14
CA LEU A 143 13.04 -23.14 4.85
C LEU A 143 13.53 -24.50 5.36
N PRO A 144 14.76 -24.95 5.03
CA PRO A 144 15.34 -26.07 5.75
C PRO A 144 15.40 -25.65 7.22
N THR A 145 14.71 -26.39 8.08
CA THR A 145 14.86 -26.26 9.52
C THR A 145 16.31 -26.62 9.83
N ALA A 146 17.10 -25.63 10.22
CA ALA A 146 18.40 -25.85 10.84
C ALA A 146 18.22 -26.28 12.30
#